data_AF-A0A0H4PVR7-F1
#
_entry.id   AF-A0A0H4PVR7-F1
#
_cell.length_a   1.000
_cell.length_b   1.000
_cell.length_c   1.000
_cell.angle_alpha   90.00
_cell.angle_beta   90.00
_cell.angle_gamma   90.00
#
_symmetry.space_group_name_H-M   'P 1'
#
loop_
_entity.id
_entity.type
_entity.pdbx_description
1 polymer ?
#
loop_
_entity_poly.entity_id
_entity_poly.type
_entity_poly.pdbx_seq_one_letter_code
_entity_poly.pdbx_strand_id
1 'polypeptide(L)'
;MKLDILAIAAHPDDIELACSGTLASHRAQGYKVGILDLTQGEMGTRGTPEIRLQESDDSAKILGLNARENLGFKDIYFKDDLAHQEAIAKVIRKYQPEIVLANAIRDRHPDHGKGGSLASHSCFISGLRKLETEIDGVAQEPWRPKFVYHYIQNEYIEPDLVVDVSDYWEIKKNSILAFKSQFHNPDSKEPESFISSPEFLDFIEARSRELGHKINVKYGEGFTVERVAGVKNLFDLI
;
A
#
# COMPACT_ATOMS: atom_id res chain seq x y z
N MET A 1 -13.05 3.26 -13.90
CA MET A 1 -13.83 2.52 -12.88
C MET A 1 -13.56 3.16 -11.54
N LYS A 2 -14.58 3.35 -10.68
CA LYS A 2 -14.35 3.85 -9.31
C LYS A 2 -13.87 2.76 -8.36
N LEU A 3 -12.93 3.08 -7.48
CA LEU A 3 -12.48 2.25 -6.36
C LEU A 3 -13.04 2.78 -5.03
N ASP A 4 -13.17 1.92 -4.04
CA ASP A 4 -13.47 2.30 -2.66
C ASP A 4 -12.16 2.61 -1.92
N ILE A 5 -11.13 1.79 -2.12
CA ILE A 5 -9.79 1.93 -1.52
C ILE A 5 -8.71 1.90 -2.61
N LEU A 6 -7.80 2.87 -2.58
CA LEU A 6 -6.54 2.84 -3.35
C LEU A 6 -5.36 2.82 -2.39
N ALA A 7 -4.58 1.75 -2.39
CA ALA A 7 -3.34 1.70 -1.63
C ALA A 7 -2.17 2.16 -2.52
N ILE A 8 -1.35 3.08 -2.03
CA ILE A 8 -0.22 3.66 -2.73
C ILE A 8 1.07 3.24 -2.02
N ALA A 9 2.02 2.73 -2.78
CA ALA A 9 3.27 2.18 -2.29
C ALA A 9 4.47 2.69 -3.09
N ALA A 10 5.59 2.91 -2.41
CA ALA A 10 6.84 3.28 -3.06
C ALA A 10 7.30 2.18 -4.02
N HIS A 11 7.27 0.92 -3.56
CA HIS A 11 7.71 -0.24 -4.34
C HIS A 11 6.65 -1.33 -4.36
N PRO A 12 6.63 -2.19 -5.40
CA PRO A 12 5.87 -3.43 -5.34
C PRO A 12 6.31 -4.24 -4.11
N ASP A 13 5.39 -4.96 -3.46
CA ASP A 13 5.52 -5.66 -2.17
C ASP A 13 5.24 -4.84 -0.90
N ASP A 14 5.36 -3.50 -0.94
CA ASP A 14 5.17 -2.66 0.25
C ASP A 14 3.78 -2.84 0.87
N ILE A 15 2.74 -2.89 0.02
CA ILE A 15 1.35 -3.10 0.43
C ILE A 15 1.16 -4.50 1.00
N GLU A 16 1.70 -5.51 0.32
CA GLU A 16 1.66 -6.91 0.75
C GLU A 16 2.27 -7.10 2.13
N LEU A 17 3.40 -6.44 2.38
CA LEU A 17 4.05 -6.46 3.67
C LEU A 17 3.23 -5.72 4.71
N ALA A 18 2.71 -4.53 4.41
CA ALA A 18 2.11 -3.66 5.41
C ALA A 18 0.63 -3.93 5.68
N CYS A 19 -0.21 -3.86 4.64
CA CYS A 19 -1.66 -3.72 4.78
C CYS A 19 -2.53 -4.57 3.82
N SER A 20 -2.00 -5.63 3.20
CA SER A 20 -2.79 -6.44 2.26
C SER A 20 -3.87 -7.30 2.91
N GLY A 21 -3.77 -7.61 4.20
CA GLY A 21 -4.86 -8.26 4.94
C GLY A 21 -6.11 -7.39 4.98
N THR A 22 -5.94 -6.08 5.13
CA THR A 22 -7.00 -5.07 5.10
C THR A 22 -7.63 -5.02 3.72
N LEU A 23 -6.81 -5.04 2.65
CA LEU A 23 -7.34 -5.08 1.29
C LEU A 23 -8.14 -6.36 1.02
N ALA A 24 -7.61 -7.52 1.42
CA ALA A 24 -8.29 -8.81 1.28
C ALA A 24 -9.62 -8.84 2.05
N SER A 25 -9.64 -8.31 3.29
CA SER A 25 -10.85 -8.18 4.10
C SER A 25 -11.92 -7.35 3.41
N HIS A 26 -11.56 -6.20 2.84
CA HIS A 26 -12.50 -5.34 2.12
C HIS A 26 -12.96 -5.96 0.80
N ARG A 27 -12.09 -6.71 0.09
CA ARG A 27 -12.49 -7.45 -1.10
C ARG A 27 -13.51 -8.54 -0.80
N ALA A 28 -13.36 -9.26 0.31
CA ALA A 28 -14.34 -10.26 0.74
C ALA A 28 -15.71 -9.65 1.08
N GLN A 29 -15.74 -8.39 1.48
CA GLN A 29 -16.97 -7.62 1.72
C GLN A 29 -17.56 -6.98 0.45
N GLY A 30 -16.94 -7.18 -0.71
CA GLY A 30 -17.43 -6.70 -2.01
C GLY A 30 -16.97 -5.29 -2.41
N TYR A 31 -16.13 -4.64 -1.60
CA TYR A 31 -15.53 -3.35 -1.96
C TYR A 31 -14.57 -3.49 -3.13
N LYS A 32 -14.38 -2.42 -3.90
CA LYS A 32 -13.40 -2.36 -4.97
C LYS A 32 -12.09 -1.79 -4.44
N VAL A 33 -11.02 -2.56 -4.53
CA VAL A 33 -9.70 -2.11 -4.06
C VAL A 33 -8.65 -2.20 -5.15
N GLY A 34 -7.67 -1.32 -5.11
CA GLY A 34 -6.54 -1.36 -6.03
C GLY A 34 -5.24 -0.87 -5.39
N ILE A 35 -4.15 -1.10 -6.10
CA ILE A 35 -2.79 -0.70 -5.72
C ILE A 35 -2.21 0.25 -6.78
N LEU A 36 -1.45 1.24 -6.33
CA LEU A 36 -0.59 2.07 -7.15
C LEU A 36 0.84 1.97 -6.63
N ASP A 37 1.71 1.33 -7.39
CA ASP A 37 3.15 1.30 -7.14
C ASP A 37 3.78 2.55 -7.77
N LEU A 38 4.58 3.31 -7.02
CA LEU A 38 5.22 4.52 -7.51
C LEU A 38 6.41 4.19 -8.41
N THR A 39 7.20 3.20 -8.04
CA THR A 39 8.42 2.76 -8.73
C THR A 39 8.31 1.29 -9.15
N GLN A 40 9.29 0.79 -9.90
CA GLN A 40 9.35 -0.64 -10.27
C GLN A 40 10.15 -1.48 -9.26
N GLY A 41 10.70 -0.86 -8.21
CA GLY A 41 11.64 -1.51 -7.29
C GLY A 41 12.94 -1.91 -7.96
N GLU A 42 13.34 -1.19 -9.02
CA GLU A 42 14.46 -1.57 -9.89
C GLU A 42 15.84 -1.47 -9.23
N MET A 43 15.96 -0.83 -8.07
CA MET A 43 17.19 -0.82 -7.26
C MET A 43 17.23 -1.97 -6.23
N GLY A 44 16.21 -2.84 -6.24
CA GLY A 44 16.18 -4.05 -5.42
C GLY A 44 17.36 -4.98 -5.68
N THR A 45 17.83 -5.64 -4.61
CA THR A 45 19.01 -6.51 -4.66
C THR A 45 18.78 -7.79 -5.47
N ARG A 46 17.54 -8.27 -5.53
CA ARG A 46 17.15 -9.53 -6.18
C ARG A 46 16.09 -9.32 -7.25
N GLY A 47 16.02 -10.25 -8.19
CA GLY A 47 15.04 -10.26 -9.26
C GLY A 47 15.35 -9.27 -10.38
N THR A 48 14.48 -9.25 -11.40
CA THR A 48 14.51 -8.27 -12.50
C THR A 48 13.18 -7.53 -12.54
N PRO A 49 13.09 -6.36 -13.22
CA PRO A 49 11.84 -5.64 -13.38
C PRO A 49 10.70 -6.50 -13.97
N GLU A 50 11.02 -7.40 -14.90
CA GLU A 50 10.03 -8.30 -15.52
C GLU A 50 9.51 -9.34 -14.52
N ILE A 51 10.41 -9.92 -13.71
CA ILE A 51 10.03 -10.86 -12.65
C ILE A 51 9.17 -10.15 -11.61
N ARG A 52 9.60 -8.95 -11.18
CA ARG A 52 8.86 -8.11 -10.23
C ARG A 52 7.44 -7.81 -10.71
N LEU A 53 7.27 -7.52 -12.00
CA LEU A 53 5.94 -7.29 -12.58
C LEU A 53 5.07 -8.55 -12.54
N GLN A 54 5.62 -9.71 -12.92
CA GLN A 54 4.90 -10.97 -12.88
C GLN A 54 4.49 -11.37 -11.45
N GLU A 55 5.39 -11.17 -10.48
CA GLU A 55 5.13 -11.41 -9.06
C GLU A 55 4.05 -10.47 -8.51
N SER A 56 4.08 -9.21 -8.94
CA SER A 56 3.07 -8.20 -8.61
C SER A 56 1.70 -8.58 -9.15
N ASP A 57 1.62 -9.13 -10.37
CA ASP A 57 0.39 -9.62 -10.97
C ASP A 57 -0.15 -10.87 -10.27
N ASP A 58 0.73 -11.78 -9.84
CA ASP A 58 0.34 -12.98 -9.10
C ASP A 58 -0.18 -12.62 -7.70
N SER A 59 0.48 -11.69 -7.01
CA SER A 59 -0.03 -11.10 -5.76
C SER A 59 -1.40 -10.44 -5.97
N ALA A 60 -1.56 -9.66 -7.04
CA ALA A 60 -2.83 -8.99 -7.34
C ALA A 60 -3.99 -9.98 -7.52
N LYS A 61 -3.74 -11.14 -8.15
CA LYS A 61 -4.72 -12.22 -8.27
C LYS A 61 -5.08 -12.85 -6.92
N ILE A 62 -4.08 -13.09 -6.06
CA ILE A 62 -4.28 -13.65 -4.72
C ILE A 62 -5.16 -12.73 -3.86
N LEU A 63 -4.89 -11.42 -3.91
CA LEU A 63 -5.66 -10.39 -3.21
C LEU A 63 -7.02 -10.09 -3.88
N GLY A 64 -7.22 -10.56 -5.10
CA GLY A 64 -8.43 -10.30 -5.89
C GLY A 64 -8.61 -8.83 -6.26
N LEU A 65 -7.52 -8.09 -6.48
CA LEU A 65 -7.55 -6.64 -6.75
C LEU A 65 -8.36 -6.30 -8.01
N ASN A 66 -8.98 -5.12 -8.00
CA ASN A 66 -9.69 -4.58 -9.16
C ASN A 66 -8.76 -3.80 -10.11
N ALA A 67 -7.66 -3.29 -9.59
CA ALA A 67 -6.65 -2.56 -10.35
C ALA A 67 -5.29 -2.65 -9.65
N ARG A 68 -4.23 -2.73 -10.45
CA ARG A 68 -2.86 -2.45 -10.03
C ARG A 68 -2.20 -1.63 -11.13
N GLU A 69 -1.63 -0.48 -10.78
CA GLU A 69 -0.90 0.38 -11.70
C GLU A 69 0.50 0.66 -11.16
N ASN A 70 1.41 0.99 -12.07
CA ASN A 70 2.78 1.38 -11.74
C ASN A 70 3.11 2.70 -12.47
N LEU A 71 3.59 3.71 -11.75
CA LEU A 71 3.94 5.01 -12.35
C LEU A 71 5.33 5.03 -13.00
N GLY A 72 6.17 4.04 -12.72
CA GLY A 72 7.52 3.95 -13.28
C GLY A 72 8.42 5.10 -12.84
N PHE A 73 8.16 5.71 -11.68
CA PHE A 73 9.11 6.64 -11.10
C PHE A 73 10.41 5.93 -10.79
N LYS A 74 11.51 6.69 -10.84
CA LYS A 74 12.83 6.15 -10.54
C LYS A 74 12.96 5.93 -9.03
N ASP A 75 13.24 4.69 -8.65
CA ASP A 75 13.52 4.25 -7.29
C ASP A 75 14.64 5.12 -6.67
N ILE A 76 14.49 5.53 -5.40
CA ILE A 76 15.31 6.50 -4.67
C ILE A 76 15.23 7.95 -5.17
N TYR A 77 14.95 8.18 -6.46
CA TYR A 77 15.07 9.50 -7.08
C TYR A 77 13.76 10.29 -7.20
N PHE A 78 12.60 9.65 -7.03
CA PHE A 78 11.33 10.38 -7.01
C PHE A 78 11.32 11.40 -5.87
N LYS A 79 10.56 12.47 -6.05
CA LYS A 79 10.51 13.60 -5.11
C LYS A 79 9.07 13.93 -4.76
N ASP A 80 8.92 14.56 -3.62
CA ASP A 80 7.68 15.25 -3.29
C ASP A 80 7.64 16.61 -3.98
N ASP A 81 7.44 16.59 -5.30
CA ASP A 81 7.32 17.77 -6.15
C ASP A 81 6.03 17.73 -6.98
N LEU A 82 5.70 18.86 -7.62
CA LEU A 82 4.44 18.99 -8.36
C LEU A 82 4.32 17.97 -9.50
N ALA A 83 5.41 17.62 -10.18
CA ALA A 83 5.36 16.69 -11.30
C ALA A 83 4.95 15.28 -10.86
N HIS A 84 5.53 14.79 -9.76
CA HIS A 84 5.15 13.50 -9.18
C HIS A 84 3.74 13.56 -8.56
N GLN A 85 3.42 14.65 -7.88
CA GLN A 85 2.09 14.83 -7.28
C GLN A 85 0.98 14.83 -8.34
N GLU A 86 1.19 15.51 -9.47
CA GLU A 86 0.23 15.56 -10.57
C GLU A 86 0.01 14.19 -11.23
N ALA A 87 1.07 13.39 -11.36
CA ALA A 87 0.95 12.04 -11.91
C ALA A 87 0.12 11.13 -10.99
N ILE A 88 0.32 11.20 -9.67
CA ILE A 88 -0.53 10.47 -8.71
C ILE A 88 -1.95 11.04 -8.71
N ALA A 89 -2.12 12.37 -8.77
CA ALA A 89 -3.42 13.02 -8.84
C ALA A 89 -4.24 12.56 -10.06
N LYS A 90 -3.61 12.32 -11.21
CA LYS A 90 -4.25 11.72 -12.39
C LYS A 90 -4.83 10.34 -12.09
N VAL A 91 -4.07 9.48 -11.39
CA VAL A 91 -4.53 8.14 -10.98
C VAL A 91 -5.66 8.24 -9.95
N ILE A 92 -5.54 9.13 -8.95
CA ILE A 92 -6.60 9.39 -7.98
C ILE A 92 -7.88 9.85 -8.68
N ARG A 93 -7.79 10.73 -9.69
CA ARG A 93 -8.97 11.18 -10.46
C ARG A 93 -9.52 10.12 -11.41
N LYS A 94 -8.68 9.19 -11.88
CA LYS A 94 -9.09 8.04 -12.70
C LYS A 94 -9.95 7.06 -11.90
N TYR A 95 -9.51 6.77 -10.67
CA TYR A 95 -10.13 5.76 -9.82
C TYR A 95 -11.07 6.31 -8.76
N GLN A 96 -11.04 7.61 -8.48
CA GLN A 96 -11.91 8.31 -7.53
C GLN A 96 -12.07 7.56 -6.18
N PRO A 97 -10.97 7.17 -5.51
CA PRO A 97 -11.06 6.38 -4.27
C PRO A 97 -11.65 7.19 -3.12
N GLU A 98 -12.46 6.55 -2.29
CA GLU A 98 -12.97 7.18 -1.05
C GLU A 98 -11.88 7.22 0.03
N ILE A 99 -11.03 6.19 0.09
CA ILE A 99 -9.94 6.02 1.04
C ILE A 99 -8.63 5.80 0.29
N VAL A 100 -7.57 6.49 0.73
CA VAL A 100 -6.19 6.22 0.31
C VAL A 100 -5.39 5.67 1.49
N LEU A 101 -4.68 4.56 1.25
CA LEU A 101 -3.70 4.00 2.20
C LEU A 101 -2.30 4.25 1.64
N ALA A 102 -1.47 5.00 2.32
CA ALA A 102 -0.14 5.42 1.85
C ALA A 102 0.99 4.86 2.72
N ASN A 103 2.23 4.87 2.21
CA ASN A 103 3.41 4.49 2.99
C ASN A 103 3.47 5.18 4.35
N ALA A 104 4.15 4.52 5.29
CA ALA A 104 4.37 5.03 6.65
C ALA A 104 4.92 6.45 6.65
N ILE A 105 4.51 7.27 7.62
CA ILE A 105 4.97 8.67 7.77
C ILE A 105 6.49 8.78 8.03
N ARG A 106 7.09 7.70 8.51
CA ARG A 106 8.54 7.50 8.65
C ARG A 106 8.81 6.00 8.59
N ASP A 107 10.00 5.64 8.12
CA ASP A 107 10.44 4.26 8.06
C ASP A 107 11.98 4.23 7.87
N ARG A 108 12.60 3.06 8.01
CA ARG A 108 14.03 2.89 7.75
C ARG A 108 14.39 3.19 6.29
N HIS A 109 13.46 2.93 5.37
CA HIS A 109 13.66 3.19 3.95
C HIS A 109 13.20 4.61 3.62
N PRO A 110 14.08 5.47 3.08
CA PRO A 110 13.75 6.89 2.87
C PRO A 110 12.58 7.08 1.90
N ASP A 111 12.41 6.15 0.94
CA ASP A 111 11.31 6.23 -0.02
C ASP A 111 9.94 5.97 0.61
N HIS A 112 9.84 5.29 1.76
CA HIS A 112 8.54 5.06 2.39
C HIS A 112 8.00 6.38 2.98
N GLY A 113 8.78 7.08 3.80
CA GLY A 113 8.38 8.39 4.34
C GLY A 113 8.08 9.41 3.24
N LYS A 114 8.94 9.45 2.21
CA LYS A 114 8.78 10.31 1.03
C LYS A 114 7.54 9.93 0.20
N GLY A 115 7.27 8.64 0.03
CA GLY A 115 6.09 8.11 -0.65
C GLY A 115 4.80 8.43 0.11
N GLY A 116 4.85 8.38 1.44
CA GLY A 116 3.76 8.77 2.33
C GLY A 116 3.39 10.25 2.15
N SER A 117 4.37 11.16 2.25
CA SER A 117 4.12 12.60 2.09
C SER A 117 3.66 12.94 0.67
N LEU A 118 4.30 12.36 -0.35
CA LEU A 118 3.94 12.54 -1.75
C LEU A 118 2.49 12.09 -2.02
N ALA A 119 2.07 10.93 -1.53
CA ALA A 119 0.69 10.44 -1.68
C ALA A 119 -0.32 11.37 -0.99
N SER A 120 -0.02 11.84 0.22
CA SER A 120 -0.86 12.78 0.97
C SER A 120 -1.05 14.11 0.21
N HIS A 121 0.05 14.75 -0.21
CA HIS A 121 -0.01 15.99 -0.97
C HIS A 121 -0.76 15.79 -2.30
N SER A 122 -0.57 14.64 -2.96
CA SER A 122 -1.31 14.27 -4.17
C SER A 122 -2.82 14.19 -3.94
N CYS A 123 -3.27 13.61 -2.81
CA CYS A 123 -4.68 13.58 -2.41
C CYS A 123 -5.27 14.97 -2.19
N PHE A 124 -4.45 15.91 -1.68
CA PHE A 124 -4.90 17.29 -1.54
C PHE A 124 -5.09 17.95 -2.92
N ILE A 125 -4.07 17.91 -3.79
CA ILE A 125 -4.11 18.63 -5.07
C ILE A 125 -5.10 18.00 -6.05
N SER A 126 -5.37 16.68 -5.95
CA SER A 126 -6.35 16.00 -6.81
C SER A 126 -7.76 16.57 -6.67
N GLY A 127 -8.08 17.17 -5.51
CA GLY A 127 -9.34 17.86 -5.25
C GLY A 127 -9.45 19.30 -5.77
N LEU A 128 -8.35 19.88 -6.28
CA LEU A 128 -8.34 21.28 -6.71
C LEU A 128 -8.94 21.41 -8.12
N ARG A 129 -10.03 22.17 -8.24
CA ARG A 129 -10.73 22.39 -9.52
C ARG A 129 -9.88 23.05 -10.60
N LYS A 130 -8.88 23.85 -10.20
CA LYS A 130 -7.98 24.57 -11.12
C LYS A 130 -6.75 23.76 -11.54
N LEU A 131 -6.50 22.62 -10.91
CA LEU A 131 -5.53 21.68 -11.42
C LEU A 131 -6.23 20.90 -12.54
N GLU A 132 -5.84 21.15 -13.78
CA GLU A 132 -6.40 20.46 -14.94
C GLU A 132 -5.60 19.17 -15.20
N THR A 133 -6.30 18.06 -15.40
CA THR A 133 -5.67 16.80 -15.76
C THR A 133 -6.51 16.09 -16.82
N GLU A 134 -5.86 15.26 -17.63
CA GLU A 134 -6.52 14.47 -18.67
C GLU A 134 -5.92 13.07 -18.76
N ILE A 135 -6.72 12.13 -19.26
CA ILE A 135 -6.32 10.79 -19.69
C ILE A 135 -6.88 10.57 -21.09
N ASP A 136 -6.03 10.17 -22.03
CA ASP A 136 -6.40 9.93 -23.44
C ASP A 136 -7.14 11.11 -24.10
N GLY A 137 -6.73 12.34 -23.77
CA GLY A 137 -7.34 13.58 -24.25
C GLY A 137 -8.70 13.91 -23.63
N VAL A 138 -9.13 13.17 -22.60
CA VAL A 138 -10.37 13.42 -21.86
C VAL A 138 -10.04 14.06 -20.51
N ALA A 139 -10.54 15.28 -20.29
CA ALA A 139 -10.39 15.99 -19.03
C ALA A 139 -11.02 15.20 -17.86
N GLN A 140 -10.34 15.21 -16.71
CA GLN A 140 -10.80 14.52 -15.52
C GLN A 140 -11.43 15.48 -14.52
N GLU A 141 -12.51 15.03 -13.88
CA GLU A 141 -13.12 15.76 -12.77
C GLU A 141 -12.21 15.75 -11.53
N PRO A 142 -12.21 16.85 -10.73
CA PRO A 142 -11.49 16.91 -9.48
C PRO A 142 -12.07 15.90 -8.47
N TRP A 143 -11.19 15.22 -7.75
CA TRP A 143 -11.57 14.24 -6.74
C TRP A 143 -10.65 14.31 -5.54
N ARG A 144 -11.21 14.49 -4.34
CA ARG A 144 -10.47 14.44 -3.08
C ARG A 144 -10.92 13.21 -2.29
N PRO A 145 -10.02 12.25 -2.01
CA PRO A 145 -10.32 11.16 -1.08
C PRO A 145 -10.81 11.71 0.26
N LYS A 146 -11.75 11.01 0.90
CA LYS A 146 -12.31 11.42 2.20
C LYS A 146 -11.36 11.16 3.35
N PHE A 147 -10.55 10.11 3.22
CA PHE A 147 -9.59 9.66 4.22
C PHE A 147 -8.25 9.31 3.56
N VAL A 148 -7.18 9.72 4.23
CA VAL A 148 -5.79 9.36 3.92
C VAL A 148 -5.19 8.80 5.20
N TYR A 149 -4.77 7.55 5.15
CA TYR A 149 -4.17 6.83 6.27
C TYR A 149 -2.82 6.28 5.85
N HIS A 150 -1.89 6.18 6.80
CA HIS A 150 -0.56 5.67 6.56
C HIS A 150 -0.39 4.34 7.24
N TYR A 151 -0.15 3.27 6.48
CA TYR A 151 0.05 1.95 7.05
C TYR A 151 1.40 1.86 7.77
N ILE A 152 1.48 1.04 8.82
CA ILE A 152 2.73 0.78 9.54
C ILE A 152 3.54 -0.29 8.81
N GLN A 153 4.78 0.06 8.44
CA GLN A 153 5.74 -0.81 7.76
C GLN A 153 6.81 -1.32 8.74
N ASN A 154 8.08 -1.03 8.48
CA ASN A 154 9.21 -1.65 9.15
C ASN A 154 9.40 -1.06 10.55
N GLU A 155 9.37 0.26 10.68
CA GLU A 155 9.48 0.90 11.99
C GLU A 155 8.16 0.80 12.76
N TYR A 156 8.26 0.50 14.06
CA TYR A 156 7.09 0.60 14.93
C TYR A 156 6.67 2.06 15.08
N ILE A 157 5.40 2.31 14.80
CA ILE A 157 4.70 3.56 15.07
C ILE A 157 3.45 3.18 15.86
N GLU A 158 3.13 3.93 16.92
CA GLU A 158 1.89 3.69 17.65
C GLU A 158 0.69 3.90 16.71
N PRO A 159 -0.19 2.89 16.51
CA PRO A 159 -1.32 3.02 15.59
C PRO A 159 -2.42 3.89 16.18
N ASP A 160 -3.03 4.74 15.35
CA ASP A 160 -4.27 5.45 15.67
C ASP A 160 -5.51 4.60 15.35
N LEU A 161 -5.36 3.66 14.40
CA LEU A 161 -6.39 2.76 13.91
C LEU A 161 -5.79 1.38 13.65
N VAL A 162 -6.52 0.32 14.01
CA VAL A 162 -6.15 -1.07 13.68
C VAL A 162 -7.33 -1.74 12.99
N VAL A 163 -7.07 -2.48 11.92
CA VAL A 163 -8.04 -3.32 11.22
C VAL A 163 -7.78 -4.78 11.60
N ASP A 164 -8.81 -5.49 12.04
CA ASP A 164 -8.75 -6.94 12.24
C ASP A 164 -8.61 -7.65 10.88
N VAL A 165 -7.55 -8.43 10.74
CA VAL A 165 -7.24 -9.22 9.55
C VAL A 165 -7.05 -10.69 9.88
N SER A 166 -7.56 -11.13 11.04
CA SER A 166 -7.35 -12.49 11.56
C SER A 166 -7.75 -13.58 10.56
N ASP A 167 -8.91 -13.40 9.90
CA ASP A 167 -9.42 -14.34 8.89
C ASP A 167 -8.73 -14.22 7.53
N TYR A 168 -7.91 -13.18 7.33
CA TYR A 168 -7.27 -12.84 6.05
C TYR A 168 -5.74 -12.98 6.09
N TRP A 169 -5.19 -13.45 7.22
CA TRP A 169 -3.75 -13.64 7.41
C TRP A 169 -3.13 -14.55 6.36
N GLU A 170 -3.75 -15.68 6.04
CA GLU A 170 -3.20 -16.60 5.03
C GLU A 170 -3.21 -15.99 3.62
N ILE A 171 -4.20 -15.16 3.30
CA ILE A 171 -4.23 -14.44 2.02
C ILE A 171 -3.08 -13.43 1.95
N LYS A 172 -2.86 -12.65 3.01
CA LYS A 172 -1.71 -11.74 3.14
C LYS A 172 -0.39 -12.48 3.00
N LYS A 173 -0.21 -13.58 3.73
CA LYS A 173 1.02 -14.38 3.67
C LYS A 173 1.27 -14.90 2.26
N ASN A 174 0.23 -15.40 1.59
CA ASN A 174 0.35 -15.88 0.20
C ASN A 174 0.65 -14.75 -0.79
N SER A 175 0.10 -13.54 -0.57
CA SER A 175 0.42 -12.39 -1.42
C SER A 175 1.89 -11.95 -1.28
N ILE A 176 2.44 -12.01 -0.07
CA ILE A 176 3.87 -11.77 0.18
C ILE A 176 4.71 -12.83 -0.53
N LEU A 177 4.37 -14.11 -0.34
CA LEU A 177 5.09 -15.24 -0.95
C LEU A 177 4.98 -15.31 -2.49
N ALA A 178 4.13 -14.49 -3.11
CA ALA A 178 4.10 -14.34 -4.57
C ALA A 178 5.39 -13.70 -5.10
N PHE A 179 6.06 -12.86 -4.32
CA PHE A 179 7.35 -12.23 -4.67
C PHE A 179 8.53 -13.16 -4.37
N LYS A 180 8.56 -14.30 -5.09
CA LYS A 180 9.53 -15.39 -4.89
C LYS A 180 10.99 -14.96 -5.00
N SER A 181 11.28 -13.94 -5.80
CA SER A 181 12.61 -13.38 -5.98
C SER A 181 13.08 -12.58 -4.76
N GLN A 182 12.16 -12.00 -4.00
CA GLN A 182 12.47 -11.05 -2.93
C GLN A 182 12.65 -11.72 -1.57
N PHE A 183 11.82 -12.73 -1.29
CA PHE A 183 11.78 -13.38 0.00
C PHE A 183 12.68 -14.61 0.06
N HIS A 184 12.74 -15.23 1.24
CA HIS A 184 13.62 -16.36 1.49
C HIS A 184 13.38 -17.51 0.51
N ASN A 185 14.44 -17.90 -0.19
CA ASN A 185 14.48 -19.05 -1.07
C ASN A 185 15.84 -19.74 -0.87
N PRO A 186 15.88 -20.95 -0.28
CA PRO A 186 17.14 -21.64 0.02
C PRO A 186 17.91 -22.06 -1.24
N ASP A 187 17.24 -22.14 -2.40
CA ASP A 187 17.85 -22.48 -3.68
C ASP A 187 18.36 -21.24 -4.45
N SER A 188 18.08 -20.03 -3.96
CA SER A 188 18.53 -18.80 -4.61
C SER A 188 20.04 -18.61 -4.47
N LYS A 189 20.67 -18.17 -5.57
CA LYS A 189 22.09 -17.80 -5.61
C LYS A 189 22.30 -16.28 -5.60
N GLU A 190 21.22 -15.51 -5.51
CA GLU A 190 21.28 -14.06 -5.47
C GLU A 190 21.73 -13.55 -4.09
N PRO A 191 22.35 -12.35 -4.01
CA PRO A 191 22.80 -11.79 -2.74
C PRO A 191 21.65 -11.66 -1.74
N GLU A 192 21.91 -11.94 -0.47
CA GLU A 192 20.93 -11.72 0.59
C GLU A 192 20.61 -10.23 0.76
N SER A 193 19.34 -9.96 1.03
CA SER A 193 18.82 -8.66 1.44
C SER A 193 18.15 -8.79 2.80
N PHE A 194 17.80 -7.65 3.41
CA PHE A 194 17.08 -7.62 4.67
C PHE A 194 15.77 -8.42 4.64
N ILE A 195 15.05 -8.40 3.51
CA ILE A 195 13.75 -9.06 3.36
C ILE A 195 13.87 -10.52 2.90
N SER A 196 15.06 -10.96 2.47
CA SER A 196 15.27 -12.34 2.02
C SER A 196 15.73 -13.29 3.13
N SER A 197 15.87 -12.80 4.36
CA SER A 197 16.21 -13.66 5.50
C SER A 197 15.04 -14.58 5.86
N PRO A 198 15.31 -15.80 6.35
CA PRO A 198 14.24 -16.73 6.74
C PRO A 198 13.37 -16.18 7.88
N GLU A 199 13.93 -15.34 8.76
CA GLU A 199 13.23 -14.73 9.89
C GLU A 199 12.32 -13.55 9.49
N PHE A 200 12.39 -13.08 8.24
CA PHE A 200 11.64 -11.89 7.83
C PHE A 200 10.12 -12.09 7.90
N LEU A 201 9.62 -13.27 7.53
CA LEU A 201 8.18 -13.57 7.67
C LEU A 201 7.74 -13.66 9.12
N ASP A 202 8.60 -14.17 10.01
CA ASP A 202 8.32 -14.21 11.45
C ASP A 202 8.21 -12.79 12.02
N PHE A 203 9.04 -11.86 11.54
CA PHE A 203 8.92 -10.44 11.87
C PHE A 203 7.58 -9.85 11.41
N ILE A 204 7.13 -10.14 10.19
CA ILE A 204 5.82 -9.67 9.68
C ILE A 204 4.67 -10.26 10.50
N GLU A 205 4.75 -11.54 10.88
CA GLU A 205 3.76 -12.17 11.76
C GLU A 205 3.75 -11.54 13.15
N ALA A 206 4.93 -11.30 13.74
CA ALA A 206 5.07 -10.70 15.06
C ALA A 206 4.43 -9.31 15.11
N ARG A 207 4.72 -8.44 14.11
CA ARG A 207 4.09 -7.12 13.99
C ARG A 207 2.57 -7.21 13.89
N SER A 208 2.07 -8.15 13.07
CA SER A 208 0.63 -8.33 12.90
C SER A 208 -0.05 -8.81 14.19
N ARG A 209 0.62 -9.67 14.98
CA ARG A 209 0.15 -10.11 16.31
C ARG A 209 0.16 -8.98 17.34
N GLU A 210 1.24 -8.19 17.37
CA GLU A 210 1.36 -7.04 18.28
C GLU A 210 0.23 -6.03 18.04
N LEU A 211 -0.03 -5.69 16.78
CA LEU A 211 -1.10 -4.77 16.41
C LEU A 211 -2.48 -5.37 16.68
N GLY A 212 -2.69 -6.65 16.37
CA GLY A 212 -3.94 -7.35 16.68
C GLY A 212 -4.26 -7.38 18.18
N HIS A 213 -3.24 -7.54 19.02
CA HIS A 213 -3.41 -7.54 20.47
C HIS A 213 -4.00 -6.23 21.00
N LYS A 214 -3.69 -5.08 20.37
CA LYS A 214 -4.25 -3.77 20.78
C LYS A 214 -5.77 -3.70 20.69
N ILE A 215 -6.39 -4.55 19.86
CA ILE A 215 -7.86 -4.66 19.72
C ILE A 215 -8.38 -6.05 20.09
N ASN A 216 -7.60 -6.84 20.84
CA ASN A 216 -7.96 -8.18 21.31
C ASN A 216 -8.27 -9.23 20.20
N VAL A 217 -7.62 -9.11 19.04
CA VAL A 217 -7.72 -10.10 17.94
C VAL A 217 -6.37 -10.75 17.65
N LYS A 218 -6.35 -11.79 16.80
CA LYS A 218 -5.13 -12.57 16.54
C LYS A 218 -4.12 -11.80 15.67
N TYR A 219 -4.60 -11.16 14.60
CA TYR A 219 -3.78 -10.40 13.68
C TYR A 219 -4.46 -9.07 13.35
N GLY A 220 -3.71 -7.97 13.43
CA GLY A 220 -4.15 -6.64 13.08
C GLY A 220 -3.16 -5.94 12.16
N GLU A 221 -3.67 -5.03 11.34
CA GLU A 221 -2.87 -4.09 10.56
C GLU A 221 -3.16 -2.67 11.02
N GLY A 222 -2.11 -1.93 11.33
CA GLY A 222 -2.18 -0.64 11.99
C GLY A 222 -1.91 0.51 11.04
N PHE A 223 -2.54 1.64 11.31
CA PHE A 223 -2.45 2.85 10.53
C PHE A 223 -2.32 4.07 11.45
N THR A 224 -1.55 5.07 11.01
CA THR A 224 -1.66 6.43 11.53
C THR A 224 -2.60 7.24 10.65
N VAL A 225 -3.28 8.24 11.22
CA VAL A 225 -4.36 8.96 10.53
C VAL A 225 -4.08 10.46 10.42
N GLU A 226 -4.38 11.05 9.25
CA GLU A 226 -4.43 12.52 9.12
C GLU A 226 -5.75 13.10 9.66
N ARG A 227 -6.79 12.27 9.63
CA ARG A 227 -8.13 12.58 10.12
C ARG A 227 -8.62 11.44 10.99
N VAL A 228 -8.93 11.75 12.25
CA VAL A 228 -9.44 10.78 13.23
C VAL A 228 -10.68 10.05 12.68
N ALA A 229 -10.69 8.72 12.83
CA ALA A 229 -11.84 7.90 12.49
C ALA A 229 -13.02 8.22 13.43
N GLY A 230 -14.19 8.51 12.85
CA GLY A 230 -15.41 8.77 13.61
C GLY A 230 -16.42 7.66 13.40
N VAL A 231 -16.99 7.14 14.49
CA VAL A 231 -18.10 6.18 14.47
C VAL A 231 -19.42 6.88 14.79
N LYS A 232 -20.53 6.39 14.21
CA LYS A 232 -21.86 6.88 14.58
C LYS A 232 -22.34 6.27 15.91
N ASN A 233 -21.81 5.09 16.25
CA ASN A 233 -22.18 4.34 17.43
C ASN A 233 -20.96 3.62 18.01
N LEU A 234 -20.87 3.53 19.34
CA LEU A 234 -19.79 2.81 20.03
C LEU A 234 -19.88 1.29 19.83
N PHE A 235 -21.02 0.75 19.40
CA PHE A 235 -21.17 -0.67 19.05
C PHE A 235 -20.55 -1.05 17.70
N ASP A 236 -20.07 -0.07 16.92
CA ASP A 236 -19.33 -0.33 15.67
C ASP A 236 -17.84 -0.63 15.95
N LEU A 237 -17.39 -0.47 17.21
CA LEU A 237 -16.06 -0.86 17.65
C LEU A 237 -15.99 -2.39 17.81
N ILE A 238 -14.84 -2.95 17.46
CA ILE A 238 -14.50 -4.36 17.66
C ILE A 238 -14.05 -4.57 19.11
#